data_AF-A0A7C1FDL4-F1
#
_entry.id   AF-A0A7C1FDL4-F1
#
_cell.length_a   1.000
_cell.length_b   1.000
_cell.length_c   1.000
_cell.angle_alpha   90.00
_cell.angle_beta   90.00
_cell.angle_gamma   90.00
#
_symmetry.space_group_name_H-M   'P 1'
#
loop_
_entity.id
_entity.type
_entity.pdbx_description
1 polymer ?
#
loop_
_entity_poly.entity_id
_entity_poly.type
_entity_poly.pdbx_seq_one_letter_code
_entity_poly.pdbx_strand_id
1 'polypeptide(L)'
;MFRRRQMRPLLWLLFFLSVGGAFFFFIERNLFPTIMAIAEAKALQMSVAAVNDAVRSEVLNRGIRYGDLVAVHKDMSERIVLIQANAVK
;
A
#
# COMPACT_ATOMS: atom_id res chain seq x y z
N MET A 1 31.56 -55.64 -12.16
CA MET A 1 31.72 -55.26 -10.73
C MET A 1 32.36 -53.86 -10.62
N PHE A 2 31.68 -52.81 -11.11
CA PHE A 2 32.16 -51.42 -11.04
C PHE A 2 30.94 -50.48 -11.14
N ARG A 3 30.23 -50.18 -10.05
CA ARG A 3 29.17 -49.14 -10.10
C ARG A 3 28.71 -48.51 -8.78
N ARG A 4 29.40 -48.76 -7.67
CA ARG A 4 29.00 -48.20 -6.35
C ARG A 4 29.77 -46.93 -5.92
N ARG A 5 30.88 -46.58 -6.60
CA ARG A 5 31.75 -45.45 -6.17
C ARG A 5 31.41 -44.07 -6.78
N GLN A 6 30.63 -44.01 -7.88
CA GLN A 6 30.32 -42.74 -8.58
C GLN A 6 28.98 -42.08 -8.18
N MET A 7 28.19 -42.69 -7.30
CA MET A 7 26.88 -42.14 -6.89
C MET A 7 26.99 -41.05 -5.80
N ARG A 8 28.15 -40.92 -5.14
CA ARG A 8 28.37 -39.93 -4.08
C ARG A 8 28.27 -38.47 -4.58
N PRO A 9 28.92 -38.05 -5.68
CA PRO A 9 28.77 -36.69 -6.18
C PRO A 9 27.36 -36.38 -6.68
N LEU A 10 26.67 -37.36 -7.27
CA LEU A 10 25.30 -37.18 -7.75
C LEU A 10 24.31 -36.95 -6.59
N LEU A 11 24.46 -37.67 -5.48
CA LEU A 11 23.66 -37.46 -4.27
C LEU A 11 23.92 -36.08 -3.65
N TRP A 12 25.17 -35.62 -3.64
CA TRP A 12 25.51 -34.28 -3.17
C TRP A 12 24.91 -33.18 -4.07
N LEU A 13 24.94 -33.36 -5.39
CA LEU A 13 24.30 -32.43 -6.32
C LEU A 13 22.79 -32.35 -6.10
N LEU A 14 22.12 -33.50 -5.96
CA LEU A 14 20.69 -33.59 -5.64
C LEU A 14 20.35 -32.93 -4.30
N PHE A 15 21.21 -33.13 -3.29
CA PHE A 15 21.05 -32.48 -1.99
C PHE A 15 21.15 -30.96 -2.11
N PHE A 16 22.18 -30.44 -2.77
CA PHE A 16 22.33 -28.99 -2.98
C PHE A 16 21.18 -28.39 -3.79
N LEU A 17 20.72 -29.09 -4.83
CA LEU A 17 19.58 -28.63 -5.63
C LEU A 17 18.29 -28.60 -4.81
N SER A 18 18.06 -29.63 -3.98
CA SER A 18 16.91 -29.71 -3.09
C SER A 18 16.95 -28.60 -2.03
N VAL A 19 18.11 -28.35 -1.42
CA VAL A 19 18.29 -27.28 -0.43
C VAL A 19 18.09 -25.90 -1.07
N GLY A 20 18.66 -25.66 -2.25
CA GLY A 20 18.47 -24.42 -2.99
C GLY A 20 17.00 -24.16 -3.37
N GLY A 21 16.31 -25.19 -3.86
CA GLY A 21 14.88 -25.11 -4.18
C GLY A 21 14.02 -24.86 -2.94
N ALA A 22 14.31 -25.55 -1.82
CA ALA A 22 13.61 -25.34 -0.56
C ALA A 22 13.81 -23.93 -0.02
N PHE A 23 15.03 -23.38 -0.13
CA PHE A 23 15.34 -22.02 0.28
C PHE A 23 14.61 -20.98 -0.57
N PHE A 24 14.60 -21.16 -1.89
CA PHE A 24 13.84 -20.31 -2.81
C PHE A 24 12.35 -20.32 -2.46
N PHE A 25 11.76 -21.50 -2.26
CA PHE A 25 10.36 -21.63 -1.89
C PHE A 25 10.04 -21.02 -0.51
N PHE A 26 10.97 -21.11 0.44
CA PHE A 26 10.84 -20.47 1.73
C PHE A 26 10.83 -18.95 1.61
N ILE A 27 11.75 -18.37 0.82
CA ILE A 27 11.76 -16.93 0.55
C ILE A 27 10.46 -16.52 -0.13
N GLU A 28 10.08 -17.19 -1.21
CA GLU A 28 8.86 -16.88 -1.97
C GLU A 28 7.62 -16.82 -1.06
N ARG A 29 7.43 -17.83 -0.19
CA ARG A 29 6.30 -17.88 0.74
C ARG A 29 6.30 -16.76 1.79
N ASN A 30 7.45 -16.23 2.17
CA ASN A 30 7.55 -15.16 3.17
C ASN A 30 7.53 -13.76 2.52
N LEU A 31 8.13 -13.63 1.34
CA LEU A 31 8.25 -12.35 0.63
C LEU A 31 6.97 -11.99 -0.12
N PHE A 32 6.32 -12.98 -0.76
CA PHE A 32 5.08 -12.77 -1.51
C PHE A 32 3.96 -12.10 -0.68
N PRO A 33 3.59 -12.56 0.53
CA PRO A 33 2.54 -11.90 1.31
C PRO A 33 2.92 -10.46 1.69
N THR A 34 4.21 -10.21 1.96
CA THR A 34 4.70 -8.87 2.30
C THR A 34 4.61 -7.92 1.10
N ILE A 35 5.01 -8.38 -0.08
CA ILE A 35 4.91 -7.60 -1.33
C ILE A 35 3.44 -7.31 -1.65
N MET A 36 2.56 -8.30 -1.49
CA MET A 36 1.12 -8.14 -1.71
C MET A 36 0.53 -7.08 -0.77
N ALA A 37 0.86 -7.13 0.53
CA ALA A 37 0.39 -6.14 1.49
C ALA A 37 0.86 -4.72 1.14
N ILE A 38 2.11 -4.56 0.69
CA ILE A 38 2.63 -3.25 0.24
C ILE A 38 1.92 -2.79 -1.04
N ALA A 39 1.65 -3.70 -1.97
CA ALA A 39 0.95 -3.40 -3.20
C ALA A 39 -0.49 -2.93 -2.93
N GLU A 40 -1.21 -3.62 -2.05
CA GLU A 40 -2.56 -3.22 -1.61
C GLU A 40 -2.56 -1.86 -0.94
N ALA A 41 -1.63 -1.60 0.00
CA ALA A 41 -1.50 -0.31 0.65
C ALA A 41 -1.22 0.82 -0.36
N LYS A 42 -0.33 0.58 -1.33
CA LYS A 42 -0.04 1.54 -2.41
C LYS A 42 -1.24 1.77 -3.32
N ALA A 43 -1.95 0.71 -3.69
CA ALA A 43 -3.15 0.81 -4.51
C ALA A 43 -4.22 1.66 -3.82
N LEU A 44 -4.48 1.40 -2.54
CA LEU A 44 -5.41 2.18 -1.73
C LEU A 44 -4.98 3.64 -1.63
N GLN A 45 -3.69 3.89 -1.37
CA GLN A 45 -3.14 5.25 -1.32
C GLN A 45 -3.34 5.99 -2.66
N MET A 46 -3.07 5.32 -3.79
CA MET A 46 -3.29 5.90 -5.12
C MET A 46 -4.77 6.19 -5.38
N SER A 47 -5.68 5.30 -4.97
CA SER A 47 -7.12 5.53 -5.09
C SER A 47 -7.58 6.75 -4.30
N VAL A 48 -7.17 6.87 -3.03
CA VAL A 48 -7.51 8.02 -2.18
C VAL A 48 -6.93 9.31 -2.74
N ALA A 49 -5.68 9.29 -3.20
CA ALA A 49 -5.04 10.44 -3.83
C ALA A 49 -5.79 10.88 -5.09
N ALA A 50 -6.13 9.94 -5.98
CA ALA A 50 -6.88 10.23 -7.20
C ALA A 50 -8.25 10.84 -6.92
N VAL A 51 -8.97 10.32 -5.92
CA VAL A 51 -10.27 10.89 -5.49
C VAL A 51 -10.08 12.30 -4.95
N ASN A 52 -9.12 12.52 -4.06
CA ASN A 52 -8.86 13.84 -3.49
C ASN A 52 -8.46 14.85 -4.56
N ASP A 53 -7.64 14.45 -5.52
CA ASP A 53 -7.22 15.31 -6.63
C ASP A 53 -8.39 15.65 -7.55
N ALA A 54 -9.24 14.67 -7.87
CA ALA A 54 -10.45 14.90 -8.65
C ALA A 54 -11.40 15.88 -7.94
N VAL A 55 -11.72 15.64 -6.67
CA VAL A 55 -12.58 16.53 -5.86
C VAL A 55 -11.97 17.93 -5.77
N ARG A 56 -10.67 18.04 -5.48
CA ARG A 56 -9.97 19.32 -5.41
C ARG A 56 -10.03 20.08 -6.73
N SER A 57 -9.82 19.40 -7.86
CA SER A 57 -9.91 20.03 -9.18
C SER A 57 -11.33 20.55 -9.47
N GLU A 58 -12.37 19.78 -9.10
CA GLU A 58 -13.76 20.17 -9.33
C GLU A 58 -14.17 21.37 -8.45
N VAL A 59 -13.77 21.36 -7.17
CA VAL A 59 -13.98 22.47 -6.22
C VAL A 59 -13.31 23.75 -6.73
N LEU A 60 -12.07 23.66 -7.22
CA LEU A 60 -11.34 24.80 -7.79
C LEU A 60 -12.00 25.31 -9.08
N ASN A 61 -12.42 24.41 -9.98
CA ASN A 61 -13.08 24.77 -11.23
C ASN A 61 -14.43 25.49 -10.99
N ARG A 62 -15.14 25.14 -9.92
CA ARG A 62 -16.40 25.79 -9.52
C ARG A 62 -16.19 27.07 -8.70
N GLY A 63 -14.94 27.45 -8.42
CA GLY A 63 -14.61 28.65 -7.64
C GLY A 63 -14.99 28.56 -6.16
N ILE A 64 -15.25 27.36 -5.64
CA ILE A 64 -15.63 27.13 -4.24
C ILE A 64 -14.39 27.34 -3.38
N ARG A 65 -14.45 28.29 -2.44
CA ARG A 65 -13.33 28.58 -1.53
C ARG A 65 -13.43 27.67 -0.30
N TYR A 66 -12.29 27.46 0.38
CA TYR A 66 -12.26 26.66 1.60
C TYR A 66 -13.23 27.18 2.69
N GLY A 67 -13.46 28.49 2.73
CA GLY A 67 -14.45 29.12 3.62
C GLY A 67 -15.90 28.84 3.28
N ASP A 68 -16.20 28.30 2.09
CA ASP A 68 -17.54 27.89 1.69
C ASP A 68 -17.81 26.41 2.07
N LEU A 69 -16.74 25.63 2.26
CA LEU A 69 -16.77 24.23 2.72
C LEU A 69 -16.87 24.11 4.25
N VAL A 70 -16.51 25.15 4.99
CA VAL A 70 -16.43 25.14 6.44
C VAL A 70 -17.04 26.43 7.00
N ALA A 71 -18.12 26.29 7.78
CA ALA A 71 -18.75 27.40 8.48
C ALA A 71 -18.00 27.67 9.80
N VAL A 72 -17.44 28.87 9.93
CA VAL A 72 -16.77 29.32 11.15
C VAL A 72 -17.69 30.31 11.87
N HIS A 73 -18.14 29.97 13.08
CA HIS A 73 -18.87 30.87 13.95
C HIS A 73 -17.91 31.54 14.95
N LYS A 74 -17.94 32.87 14.96
CA LYS A 74 -17.16 33.71 15.88
C LYS A 74 -18.07 34.32 16.95
N ASP A 75 -17.53 34.60 18.13
CA ASP A 75 -18.23 35.37 19.16
C ASP A 75 -18.17 36.89 18.90
N MET A 76 -18.84 37.68 19.76
CA MET A 76 -18.86 39.15 19.71
C MET A 76 -17.47 39.80 19.85
N SER A 77 -16.45 39.02 20.22
CA SER A 77 -15.05 39.44 20.38
C SER A 77 -14.15 38.89 19.27
N GLU A 78 -14.71 38.47 18.12
CA GLU A 78 -13.98 37.92 16.97
C GLU A 78 -13.25 36.58 17.23
N ARG A 79 -13.49 35.92 18.37
CA ARG A 79 -12.85 34.62 18.68
C ARG A 79 -13.63 33.48 18.04
N ILE A 80 -12.90 32.52 17.47
CA ILE A 80 -13.49 31.30 16.90
C ILE A 80 -14.04 30.44 18.03
N VAL A 81 -15.35 30.22 18.04
CA VAL A 81 -16.04 29.40 19.07
C VAL A 81 -16.54 28.07 18.51
N LEU A 82 -16.75 27.98 17.20
CA LEU A 82 -17.25 26.76 16.55
C LEU A 82 -16.82 26.69 15.08
N ILE A 83 -16.42 25.51 14.64
CA ILE A 83 -16.12 25.19 13.23
C ILE A 83 -16.98 23.99 12.83
N GLN A 84 -17.75 24.12 11.76
CA GLN A 84 -18.60 23.06 11.22
C GLN A 84 -18.31 22.84 9.74
N ALA A 85 -18.20 21.57 9.33
CA ALA A 85 -18.12 21.22 7.91
C ALA A 85 -19.49 21.39 7.26
N ASN A 86 -19.54 22.08 6.12
CA ASN A 86 -20.74 22.21 5.31
C ASN A 86 -20.89 20.95 4.45
N ALA A 87 -21.51 19.90 5.01
CA ALA A 87 -21.83 18.70 4.28
C ALA A 87 -23.12 18.92 3.48
N VAL A 88 -23.00 19.07 2.16
CA VAL A 88 -24.16 19.06 1.26
C VAL A 88 -24.75 17.64 1.28
N LYS A 89 -26.06 17.51 1.51
CA LYS A 89 -26.79 16.24 1.51
C LYS A 89 -26.83 15.60 0.13
#